data_AF-A0A8H3XMY5-F1
#
_entry.id   AF-A0A8H3XMY5-F1
#
_cell.length_a   1.000
_cell.length_b   1.000
_cell.length_c   1.000
_cell.angle_alpha   90.00
_cell.angle_beta   90.00
_cell.angle_gamma   90.00
#
_symmetry.space_group_name_H-M   'P 1'
#
loop_
_entity.id
_entity.type
_entity.pdbx_description
1 polymer ?
#
loop_
_entity_poly.entity_id
_entity_poly.type
_entity_poly.pdbx_seq_one_letter_code
_entity_poly.pdbx_strand_id
1 'polypeptide(L)'
;MANKEIKLLENIEIQFVRAENEVQFEEKLKIFLSHVLKELASPHEIERKKAIEILNNIKKRMTKAVKLPWNLLAELVCSENFMRFTLVKNFTIVFLKMAYDRLTEKDKITHLLSLIKNIELKSHTLKKFLFQIILEFFQKLSLKFTDLETKEVVDSLYSLYECSRLLSCEKESQTFKFEIMCYLCKSKLSANIFPSMLQVSFDCLYSHKANVNLQKKGADFIQWIIRKADTSIVELIGKALLFGLLKIIKETRIEKFNNLLREQEINQTLLFKPFYGSSGLLIHNSWEGII
;
A
#
# COMPACT_ATOMS: atom_id res chain seq x y z
N MET A 1 8.84 -41.77 -0.86
CA MET A 1 7.71 -40.86 -0.64
C MET A 1 7.34 -40.11 -1.92
N ALA A 2 8.32 -39.64 -2.71
CA ALA A 2 8.08 -38.91 -3.96
C ALA A 2 7.08 -39.53 -4.96
N ASN A 3 7.12 -40.85 -5.18
CA ASN A 3 6.18 -41.52 -6.09
C ASN A 3 4.71 -41.49 -5.61
N LYS A 4 4.43 -41.23 -4.33
CA LYS A 4 3.04 -41.11 -3.83
C LYS A 4 2.48 -39.72 -4.11
N GLU A 5 3.28 -38.67 -3.88
CA GLU A 5 2.85 -37.28 -4.13
C GLU A 5 2.67 -37.00 -5.63
N ILE A 6 3.55 -37.55 -6.48
CA ILE A 6 3.41 -37.43 -7.93
C ILE A 6 2.08 -38.05 -8.40
N LYS A 7 1.73 -39.25 -7.92
CA LYS A 7 0.44 -39.88 -8.24
C LYS A 7 -0.75 -39.06 -7.77
N LEU A 8 -0.61 -38.38 -6.63
CA LEU A 8 -1.65 -37.50 -6.11
C LEU A 8 -1.81 -36.25 -7.00
N LEU A 9 -0.71 -35.66 -7.45
CA LEU A 9 -0.72 -34.56 -8.43
C LEU A 9 -1.33 -34.98 -9.77
N GLU A 10 -1.00 -36.16 -10.28
CA GLU A 10 -1.62 -36.73 -11.49
C GLU A 10 -3.13 -36.91 -11.31
N ASN A 11 -3.56 -37.43 -10.16
CA ASN A 11 -4.98 -37.56 -9.85
C ASN A 11 -5.68 -36.20 -9.80
N ILE A 12 -5.04 -35.17 -9.22
CA ILE A 12 -5.56 -33.80 -9.19
C ILE A 12 -5.67 -33.23 -10.60
N GLU A 13 -4.66 -33.44 -11.45
CA GLU A 13 -4.69 -32.98 -12.84
C GLU A 13 -5.89 -33.57 -13.59
N ILE A 14 -6.14 -34.87 -13.42
CA ILE A 14 -7.32 -35.54 -14.00
C ILE A 14 -8.63 -34.91 -13.50
N GLN A 15 -8.71 -34.52 -12.22
CA GLN A 15 -9.91 -33.84 -11.70
C GLN A 15 -10.16 -32.49 -12.41
N PHE A 16 -9.10 -31.75 -12.73
CA PHE A 16 -9.22 -30.51 -13.50
C PHE A 16 -9.57 -30.76 -14.97
N VAL A 17 -9.06 -31.82 -15.58
CA VAL A 17 -9.43 -32.20 -16.96
C VAL A 17 -10.90 -32.59 -17.06
N ARG A 18 -11.41 -33.33 -16.07
CA ARG A 18 -12.80 -33.82 -16.03
C ARG A 18 -13.86 -32.77 -15.76
N ALA A 19 -13.50 -31.59 -15.26
CA ALA A 19 -14.47 -30.52 -15.14
C ALA A 19 -14.93 -30.14 -16.55
N GLU A 20 -16.23 -30.12 -16.84
CA GLU A 20 -16.74 -29.81 -18.18
C GLU A 20 -17.14 -28.35 -18.32
N ASN A 21 -17.53 -27.72 -17.20
CA ASN A 21 -18.00 -26.34 -17.15
C ASN A 21 -17.24 -25.51 -16.12
N GLU A 22 -17.50 -24.18 -16.13
CA GLU A 22 -16.83 -23.24 -15.23
C GLU A 22 -17.15 -23.49 -13.75
N VAL A 23 -18.39 -23.87 -13.42
CA VAL A 23 -18.83 -24.12 -12.04
C VAL A 23 -18.08 -25.31 -11.42
N GLN A 24 -18.01 -26.44 -12.14
CA GLN A 24 -17.24 -27.60 -11.71
C GLN A 24 -15.76 -27.25 -11.59
N PHE A 25 -15.22 -26.47 -12.53
CA PHE A 25 -13.84 -26.04 -12.47
C PHE A 25 -13.55 -25.17 -11.23
N GLU A 26 -14.45 -24.24 -10.88
CA GLU A 26 -14.37 -23.44 -9.64
C GLU A 26 -14.39 -24.31 -8.37
N GLU A 27 -15.23 -25.34 -8.32
CA GLU A 27 -15.26 -26.29 -7.20
C GLU A 27 -13.93 -27.03 -7.07
N LYS A 28 -13.37 -27.52 -8.18
CA LYS A 28 -12.05 -28.16 -8.16
C LYS A 28 -10.95 -27.19 -7.73
N LEU A 29 -11.01 -25.92 -8.15
CA LEU A 29 -10.06 -24.89 -7.71
C LEU A 29 -10.14 -24.66 -6.20
N LYS A 30 -11.34 -24.60 -5.61
CA LYS A 30 -11.52 -24.46 -4.15
C LYS A 30 -10.89 -25.62 -3.37
N ILE A 31 -10.91 -26.84 -3.92
CA ILE A 31 -10.39 -28.02 -3.22
C ILE A 31 -8.88 -28.16 -3.44
N PHE A 32 -8.41 -28.06 -4.68
CA PHE A 32 -7.08 -28.54 -5.05
C PHE A 32 -6.04 -27.43 -5.28
N LEU A 33 -6.44 -26.18 -5.56
CA LEU A 33 -5.48 -25.13 -5.93
C LEU A 33 -4.45 -24.87 -4.82
N SER A 34 -4.90 -24.77 -3.56
CA SER A 34 -4.00 -24.55 -2.41
C SER A 34 -3.02 -25.70 -2.23
N HIS A 35 -3.46 -26.94 -2.48
CA HIS A 35 -2.60 -28.11 -2.39
C HIS A 35 -1.51 -28.08 -3.47
N VAL A 36 -1.87 -27.84 -4.75
CA VAL A 36 -0.89 -27.74 -5.84
C VAL A 36 0.10 -26.58 -5.61
N LEU A 37 -0.35 -25.45 -5.06
CA LEU A 37 0.53 -24.32 -4.72
C LEU A 37 1.51 -24.66 -3.59
N LYS A 38 1.09 -25.45 -2.58
CA LYS A 38 1.98 -25.91 -1.51
C LYS A 38 3.04 -26.88 -2.01
N GLU A 39 2.71 -27.73 -3.00
CA GLU A 39 3.67 -28.66 -3.61
C GLU A 39 4.85 -27.97 -4.33
N LEU A 40 4.74 -26.68 -4.66
CA LEU A 40 5.88 -25.89 -5.16
C LEU A 40 7.01 -25.73 -4.14
N ALA A 41 6.75 -25.99 -2.85
CA ALA A 41 7.75 -26.01 -1.78
C ALA A 41 8.43 -27.38 -1.61
N SER A 42 8.05 -28.41 -2.38
CA SER A 42 8.61 -29.75 -2.25
C SER A 42 10.13 -29.75 -2.44
N PRO A 43 10.91 -30.55 -1.67
CA PRO A 43 12.34 -30.74 -1.90
C PRO A 43 12.62 -31.43 -3.24
N HIS A 44 11.68 -32.19 -3.79
CA HIS A 44 11.86 -32.97 -5.00
C HIS A 44 11.54 -32.16 -6.26
N GLU A 45 12.50 -32.07 -7.19
CA GLU A 45 12.34 -31.28 -8.41
C GLU A 45 11.21 -31.78 -9.32
N ILE A 46 11.01 -33.09 -9.36
CA ILE A 46 10.00 -33.74 -10.20
C ILE A 46 8.59 -33.30 -9.77
N GLU A 47 8.32 -33.27 -8.45
CA GLU A 47 7.06 -32.79 -7.89
C GLU A 47 6.84 -31.31 -8.20
N ARG A 48 7.86 -30.47 -8.02
CA ARG A 48 7.77 -29.04 -8.37
C ARG A 48 7.48 -28.83 -9.86
N LYS A 49 8.14 -29.56 -10.75
CA LYS A 49 7.91 -29.49 -12.20
C LYS A 49 6.47 -29.88 -12.55
N LYS A 50 5.96 -30.95 -11.94
CA LYS A 50 4.58 -31.40 -12.16
C LYS A 50 3.55 -30.39 -11.63
N ALA A 51 3.78 -29.83 -10.44
CA ALA A 51 2.92 -28.78 -9.90
C ALA A 51 2.89 -27.53 -10.82
N ILE A 52 4.05 -27.10 -11.34
CA ILE A 52 4.13 -25.99 -12.31
C ILE A 52 3.34 -26.30 -13.58
N GLU A 53 3.46 -27.52 -14.11
CA GLU A 53 2.68 -27.97 -15.28
C GLU A 53 1.17 -27.84 -15.03
N ILE A 54 0.69 -28.37 -13.90
CA ILE A 54 -0.72 -28.31 -13.51
C ILE A 54 -1.19 -26.86 -13.38
N LEU A 55 -0.42 -25.99 -12.70
CA LEU A 55 -0.78 -24.58 -12.54
C LEU A 55 -0.81 -23.83 -13.88
N ASN A 56 0.08 -24.17 -14.81
CA ASN A 56 0.06 -23.62 -16.17
C ASN A 56 -1.16 -24.10 -16.96
N ASN A 57 -1.54 -25.38 -16.82
CA ASN A 57 -2.74 -25.94 -17.44
C ASN A 57 -4.01 -25.29 -16.88
N ILE A 58 -4.07 -25.09 -15.55
CA ILE A 58 -5.12 -24.31 -14.88
C ILE A 58 -5.19 -22.89 -15.45
N LYS A 59 -4.05 -22.20 -15.58
CA LYS A 59 -4.00 -20.84 -16.11
C LYS A 59 -4.47 -20.76 -17.56
N LYS A 60 -4.09 -21.72 -18.41
CA LYS A 60 -4.50 -21.79 -19.82
C LYS A 60 -6.01 -21.98 -19.96
N ARG A 61 -6.61 -22.82 -19.12
CA ARG A 61 -8.06 -23.08 -19.10
C ARG A 61 -8.88 -21.93 -18.51
N MET A 62 -8.24 -21.05 -17.75
CA MET A 62 -8.91 -20.00 -16.99
C MET A 62 -9.55 -18.93 -17.90
N THR A 63 -10.88 -18.84 -17.90
CA THR A 63 -11.62 -17.74 -18.53
C THR A 63 -11.73 -16.54 -17.57
N LYS A 64 -12.29 -15.42 -18.04
CA LYS A 64 -12.56 -14.23 -17.21
C LYS A 64 -13.72 -14.43 -16.22
N ALA A 65 -14.63 -15.37 -16.51
CA ALA A 65 -15.84 -15.60 -15.72
C ALA A 65 -15.57 -16.47 -14.48
N VAL A 66 -14.61 -17.39 -14.55
CA VAL A 66 -14.24 -18.29 -13.45
C VAL A 66 -13.79 -17.51 -12.22
N LYS A 67 -14.40 -17.77 -11.06
CA LYS A 67 -13.99 -17.19 -9.77
C LYS A 67 -12.88 -18.01 -9.11
N LEU A 68 -11.95 -17.32 -8.47
CA LEU A 68 -10.87 -17.96 -7.71
C LEU A 68 -11.15 -17.92 -6.20
N PRO A 69 -10.67 -18.93 -5.44
CA PRO A 69 -10.87 -18.98 -4.00
C PRO A 69 -9.96 -17.97 -3.27
N TRP A 70 -10.41 -16.71 -3.17
CA TRP A 70 -9.67 -15.64 -2.50
C TRP A 70 -9.20 -16.03 -1.11
N ASN A 71 -10.11 -16.54 -0.26
CA ASN A 71 -9.81 -16.81 1.15
C ASN A 71 -8.63 -17.79 1.30
N LEU A 72 -8.59 -18.83 0.47
CA LEU A 72 -7.49 -19.82 0.48
C LEU A 72 -6.17 -19.22 0.00
N LEU A 73 -6.22 -18.35 -1.01
CA LEU A 73 -5.03 -17.66 -1.51
C LEU A 73 -4.52 -16.65 -0.49
N ALA A 74 -5.40 -15.89 0.16
CA ALA A 74 -5.06 -14.93 1.21
C ALA A 74 -4.44 -15.62 2.43
N GLU A 75 -5.01 -16.77 2.85
CA GLU A 75 -4.45 -17.60 3.90
C GLU A 75 -3.04 -18.09 3.54
N LEU A 76 -2.85 -18.58 2.32
CA LEU A 76 -1.54 -19.04 1.84
C LEU A 76 -0.51 -17.90 1.84
N VAL A 77 -0.88 -16.70 1.41
CA VAL A 77 -0.01 -15.51 1.43
C VAL A 77 0.37 -15.11 2.84
N CYS A 78 -0.51 -15.34 3.82
CA CYS A 78 -0.23 -15.06 5.23
C CYS A 78 0.58 -16.17 5.94
N SER A 79 0.84 -17.29 5.28
CA SER A 79 1.59 -18.41 5.87
C SER A 79 3.11 -18.14 5.94
N GLU A 80 3.80 -18.73 6.92
CA GLU A 80 5.25 -18.56 7.08
C GLU A 80 6.06 -19.14 5.90
N ASN A 81 5.59 -20.26 5.34
CA ASN A 81 6.26 -20.94 4.23
C ASN A 81 6.24 -20.11 2.94
N PHE A 82 5.26 -19.22 2.77
CA PHE A 82 5.12 -18.41 1.57
C PHE A 82 6.36 -17.55 1.29
N MET A 83 6.93 -16.92 2.32
CA MET A 83 8.10 -16.05 2.16
C MET A 83 9.40 -16.84 1.92
N ARG A 84 9.41 -18.14 2.22
CA ARG A 84 10.60 -19.01 2.11
C ARG A 84 10.84 -19.52 0.70
N PHE A 85 9.77 -19.78 -0.07
CA PHE A 85 9.87 -20.44 -1.38
C PHE A 85 9.47 -19.51 -2.53
N THR A 86 10.43 -19.15 -3.39
CA THR A 86 10.21 -18.22 -4.52
C THR A 86 9.13 -18.68 -5.49
N LEU A 87 9.05 -19.99 -5.79
CA LEU A 87 8.02 -20.53 -6.69
C LEU A 87 6.63 -20.37 -6.11
N VAL A 88 6.44 -20.74 -4.83
CA VAL A 88 5.17 -20.55 -4.11
C VAL A 88 4.75 -19.09 -4.17
N LYS A 89 5.67 -18.17 -3.86
CA LYS A 89 5.45 -16.72 -3.91
C LYS A 89 4.98 -16.27 -5.29
N ASN A 90 5.73 -16.59 -6.35
CA ASN A 90 5.45 -16.11 -7.70
C ASN A 90 4.09 -16.60 -8.21
N PHE A 91 3.77 -17.89 -8.06
CA PHE A 91 2.50 -18.44 -8.54
C PHE A 91 1.32 -17.96 -7.69
N THR A 92 1.46 -17.99 -6.35
CA THR A 92 0.37 -17.57 -5.46
C THR A 92 0.01 -16.10 -5.68
N ILE A 93 1.00 -15.21 -5.87
CA ILE A 93 0.74 -13.80 -6.20
C ILE A 93 -0.04 -13.67 -7.51
N VAL A 94 0.36 -14.41 -8.56
CA VAL A 94 -0.33 -14.37 -9.86
C VAL A 94 -1.80 -14.74 -9.68
N PHE A 95 -2.09 -15.85 -8.99
CA PHE A 95 -3.47 -16.26 -8.74
C PHE A 95 -4.23 -15.30 -7.82
N LEU A 96 -3.58 -14.72 -6.81
CA LEU A 96 -4.18 -13.72 -5.93
C LEU A 96 -4.56 -12.44 -6.70
N LYS A 97 -3.67 -11.94 -7.56
CA LYS A 97 -3.93 -10.79 -8.44
C LYS A 97 -5.08 -11.08 -9.40
N MET A 98 -5.07 -12.26 -10.02
CA MET A 98 -6.15 -12.70 -10.89
C MET A 98 -7.49 -12.82 -10.15
N ALA A 99 -7.48 -13.30 -8.90
CA ALA A 99 -8.67 -13.35 -8.06
C ALA A 99 -9.18 -11.93 -7.79
N TYR A 100 -8.28 -11.01 -7.40
CA TYR A 100 -8.62 -9.63 -7.08
C TYR A 100 -9.25 -8.88 -8.25
N ASP A 101 -8.67 -9.03 -9.45
CA ASP A 101 -9.15 -8.33 -10.66
C ASP A 101 -10.56 -8.78 -11.09
N ARG A 102 -11.06 -9.91 -10.56
CA ARG A 102 -12.39 -10.48 -10.85
C ARG A 102 -13.45 -10.14 -9.79
N LEU A 103 -13.04 -9.52 -8.68
CA LEU A 103 -13.94 -9.13 -7.61
C LEU A 103 -14.77 -7.89 -7.98
N THR A 104 -15.94 -7.76 -7.39
CA THR A 104 -16.68 -6.49 -7.42
C THR A 104 -15.96 -5.44 -6.56
N GLU A 105 -16.17 -4.14 -6.81
CA GLU A 105 -15.51 -3.08 -6.04
C GLU A 105 -15.81 -3.16 -4.52
N LYS A 106 -17.01 -3.60 -4.14
CA LYS A 106 -17.38 -3.82 -2.73
C LYS A 106 -16.60 -4.98 -2.11
N ASP A 107 -16.50 -6.10 -2.84
CA ASP A 107 -15.75 -7.26 -2.38
C ASP A 107 -14.26 -6.96 -2.30
N LYS A 108 -13.71 -6.17 -3.23
CA LYS A 108 -12.30 -5.74 -3.22
C LYS A 108 -11.91 -5.05 -1.91
N ILE A 109 -12.75 -4.17 -1.36
CA ILE A 109 -12.49 -3.52 -0.07
C ILE A 109 -12.50 -4.54 1.07
N THR A 110 -13.54 -5.37 1.14
CA THR A 110 -13.71 -6.39 2.18
C THR A 110 -12.52 -7.35 2.22
N HIS A 111 -12.09 -7.79 1.04
CA HIS A 111 -10.96 -8.67 0.86
C HIS A 111 -9.63 -7.98 1.15
N LEU A 112 -9.46 -6.69 0.81
CA LEU A 112 -8.27 -5.93 1.16
C LEU A 112 -8.14 -5.73 2.68
N LEU A 113 -9.24 -5.47 3.40
CA LEU A 113 -9.26 -5.46 4.87
C LEU A 113 -8.87 -6.82 5.46
N SER A 114 -9.32 -7.92 4.86
CA SER A 114 -8.97 -9.26 5.34
C SER A 114 -7.47 -9.53 5.35
N LEU A 115 -6.70 -8.95 4.42
CA LEU A 115 -5.23 -9.07 4.37
C LEU A 115 -4.54 -8.25 5.47
N ILE A 116 -5.16 -7.14 5.87
CA ILE A 116 -4.66 -6.21 6.88
C ILE A 116 -4.98 -6.69 8.29
N LYS A 117 -6.03 -7.50 8.45
CA LYS A 117 -6.39 -8.07 9.74
C LYS A 117 -5.16 -8.77 10.36
N ASN A 118 -4.87 -8.40 11.59
CA ASN A 118 -3.73 -8.92 12.38
C ASN A 118 -2.35 -8.68 11.74
N ILE A 119 -2.20 -7.70 10.84
CA ILE A 119 -0.90 -7.41 10.20
C ILE A 119 0.16 -7.00 11.23
N GLU A 120 -0.24 -6.39 12.34
CA GLU A 120 0.63 -6.00 13.44
C GLU A 120 1.39 -7.18 14.08
N LEU A 121 0.79 -8.38 14.08
CA LEU A 121 1.35 -9.58 14.70
C LEU A 121 2.30 -10.36 13.78
N LYS A 122 2.35 -10.02 12.48
CA LYS A 122 3.13 -10.75 11.46
C LYS A 122 4.63 -10.38 11.52
N SER A 123 5.50 -11.19 10.91
CA SER A 123 6.93 -10.86 10.80
C SER A 123 7.16 -9.60 9.95
N HIS A 124 8.23 -8.83 10.23
CA HIS A 124 8.51 -7.58 9.51
C HIS A 124 8.60 -7.78 7.97
N THR A 125 9.23 -8.86 7.53
CA THR A 125 9.35 -9.19 6.10
C THR A 125 7.99 -9.45 5.46
N LEU A 126 7.11 -10.21 6.15
CA LEU A 126 5.76 -10.49 5.66
C LEU A 126 4.90 -9.22 5.67
N LYS A 127 5.01 -8.37 6.71
CA LYS A 127 4.32 -7.06 6.76
C LYS A 127 4.67 -6.23 5.52
N LYS A 128 5.96 -6.00 5.28
CA LYS A 128 6.43 -5.21 4.13
C LYS A 128 5.88 -5.76 2.81
N PHE A 129 5.89 -7.08 2.65
CA PHE A 129 5.38 -7.73 1.45
C PHE A 129 3.86 -7.59 1.28
N LEU A 130 3.08 -7.85 2.34
CA LEU A 130 1.64 -7.66 2.33
C LEU A 130 1.26 -6.23 1.98
N PHE A 131 1.98 -5.26 2.55
CA PHE A 131 1.77 -3.85 2.26
C PHE A 131 1.96 -3.51 0.78
N GLN A 132 2.98 -4.07 0.13
CA GLN A 132 3.18 -3.86 -1.32
C GLN A 132 2.00 -4.40 -2.14
N ILE A 133 1.48 -5.58 -1.78
CA ILE A 133 0.28 -6.12 -2.44
C ILE A 133 -0.94 -5.23 -2.19
N ILE A 134 -1.15 -4.82 -0.94
CA ILE A 134 -2.28 -3.98 -0.54
C ILE A 134 -2.25 -2.65 -1.30
N LEU A 135 -1.09 -2.03 -1.42
CA LEU A 135 -0.92 -0.80 -2.20
C LEU A 135 -1.26 -1.01 -3.67
N GLU A 136 -0.75 -2.08 -4.29
CA GLU A 136 -1.07 -2.40 -5.69
C GLU A 136 -2.56 -2.65 -5.90
N PHE A 137 -3.22 -3.34 -4.98
CA PHE A 137 -4.66 -3.60 -5.02
C PHE A 137 -5.47 -2.33 -4.83
N PHE A 138 -5.07 -1.48 -3.89
CA PHE A 138 -5.74 -0.21 -3.65
C PHE A 138 -5.67 0.73 -4.86
N GLN A 139 -4.52 0.78 -5.53
CA GLN A 139 -4.34 1.57 -6.76
C GLN A 139 -5.29 1.14 -7.90
N LYS A 140 -5.74 -0.12 -7.88
CA LYS A 140 -6.72 -0.67 -8.84
C LYS A 140 -8.17 -0.46 -8.42
N LEU A 141 -8.44 0.05 -7.22
CA LEU A 141 -9.81 0.35 -6.81
C LEU A 141 -10.36 1.50 -7.64
N SER A 142 -11.62 1.36 -8.05
CA SER A 142 -12.37 2.41 -8.76
C SER A 142 -13.73 2.56 -8.11
N LEU A 143 -13.75 3.24 -6.97
CA LEU A 143 -14.98 3.43 -6.19
C LEU A 143 -15.86 4.52 -6.80
N LYS A 144 -17.14 4.18 -6.98
CA LYS A 144 -18.17 5.15 -7.35
C LYS A 144 -18.67 5.87 -6.10
N PHE A 145 -19.24 7.06 -6.29
CA PHE A 145 -19.81 7.84 -5.20
C PHE A 145 -20.84 7.05 -4.37
N THR A 146 -21.68 6.25 -5.02
CA THR A 146 -22.71 5.41 -4.37
C THR A 146 -22.13 4.44 -3.35
N ASP A 147 -20.93 3.89 -3.60
CA ASP A 147 -20.29 2.94 -2.69
C ASP A 147 -19.70 3.65 -1.46
N LEU A 148 -19.31 4.92 -1.61
CA LEU A 148 -18.70 5.75 -0.58
C LEU A 148 -19.70 6.31 0.46
N GLU A 149 -20.99 6.02 0.31
CA GLU A 149 -22.02 6.38 1.29
C GLU A 149 -22.49 5.17 2.13
N THR A 150 -21.80 4.03 2.01
CA THR A 150 -22.01 2.88 2.89
C THR A 150 -21.08 2.98 4.10
N LYS A 151 -21.63 2.92 5.32
CA LYS A 151 -20.84 3.02 6.55
C LYS A 151 -19.67 2.02 6.58
N GLU A 152 -19.92 0.77 6.21
CA GLU A 152 -18.91 -0.29 6.18
C GLU A 152 -17.71 0.08 5.29
N VAL A 153 -17.96 0.65 4.10
CA VAL A 153 -16.90 1.06 3.17
C VAL A 153 -16.08 2.21 3.73
N VAL A 154 -16.72 3.19 4.35
CA VAL A 154 -16.01 4.35 4.91
C VAL A 154 -15.20 3.99 6.15
N ASP A 155 -15.77 3.17 7.06
CA ASP A 155 -15.06 2.64 8.21
C ASP A 155 -13.84 1.79 7.77
N SER A 156 -13.99 1.06 6.67
CA SER A 156 -12.90 0.33 6.03
C SER A 156 -11.79 1.28 5.58
N LEU A 157 -12.13 2.35 4.83
CA LEU A 157 -11.15 3.33 4.35
C LEU A 157 -10.39 4.01 5.49
N TYR A 158 -11.05 4.33 6.60
CA TYR A 158 -10.37 4.85 7.80
C TYR A 158 -9.42 3.81 8.41
N SER A 159 -9.85 2.56 8.50
CA SER A 159 -8.99 1.47 9.00
C SER A 159 -7.75 1.26 8.12
N LEU A 160 -7.91 1.38 6.80
CA LEU A 160 -6.79 1.35 5.84
C LEU A 160 -5.83 2.51 6.05
N TYR A 161 -6.36 3.71 6.30
CA TYR A 161 -5.54 4.89 6.55
C TYR A 161 -4.67 4.69 7.79
N GLU A 162 -5.22 4.21 8.90
CA GLU A 162 -4.45 3.99 10.12
C GLU A 162 -3.39 2.89 9.93
N CYS A 163 -3.72 1.83 9.20
CA CYS A 163 -2.76 0.77 8.88
C CYS A 163 -1.58 1.24 8.02
N SER A 164 -1.74 2.33 7.27
CA SER A 164 -0.64 2.93 6.50
C SER A 164 0.51 3.42 7.38
N ARG A 165 0.28 3.65 8.69
CA ARG A 165 1.32 4.01 9.67
C ARG A 165 2.34 2.90 9.88
N LEU A 166 1.96 1.65 9.55
CA LEU A 166 2.79 0.46 9.70
C LEU A 166 3.71 0.22 8.48
N LEU A 167 3.60 1.04 7.42
CA LEU A 167 4.42 0.93 6.21
C LEU A 167 5.88 1.25 6.51
N SER A 168 6.79 0.36 6.08
CA SER A 168 8.24 0.50 6.29
C SER A 168 8.86 1.64 5.47
N CYS A 169 8.23 2.05 4.36
CA CYS A 169 8.74 3.08 3.47
C CYS A 169 7.85 4.34 3.56
N GLU A 170 8.45 5.47 3.91
CA GLU A 170 7.72 6.74 4.07
C GLU A 170 7.05 7.19 2.78
N LYS A 171 7.70 7.01 1.62
CA LYS A 171 7.14 7.39 0.31
C LYS A 171 5.90 6.55 -0.05
N GLU A 172 5.97 5.24 0.13
CA GLU A 172 4.84 4.33 -0.14
C GLU A 172 3.66 4.63 0.80
N SER A 173 3.95 4.93 2.08
CA SER A 173 2.95 5.37 3.06
C SER A 173 2.25 6.65 2.63
N GLN A 174 2.99 7.66 2.18
CA GLN A 174 2.41 8.92 1.73
C GLN A 174 1.51 8.75 0.50
N THR A 175 1.95 7.99 -0.51
CA THR A 175 1.15 7.75 -1.72
C THR A 175 -0.16 7.03 -1.37
N PHE A 176 -0.09 6.00 -0.53
CA PHE A 176 -1.26 5.25 -0.08
C PHE A 176 -2.25 6.15 0.69
N LYS A 177 -1.74 6.94 1.64
CA LYS A 177 -2.54 7.94 2.38
C LYS A 177 -3.22 8.92 1.44
N PHE A 178 -2.48 9.43 0.44
CA PHE A 178 -3.02 10.37 -0.53
C PHE A 178 -4.18 9.78 -1.35
N GLU A 179 -4.03 8.53 -1.81
CA GLU A 179 -5.08 7.86 -2.58
C GLU A 179 -6.34 7.61 -1.72
N ILE A 180 -6.19 7.19 -0.45
CA ILE A 180 -7.31 7.04 0.50
C ILE A 180 -8.02 8.39 0.71
N MET A 181 -7.26 9.47 0.92
CA MET A 181 -7.81 10.80 1.10
C MET A 181 -8.62 11.27 -0.12
N CYS A 182 -8.21 10.90 -1.34
CA CYS A 182 -8.98 11.22 -2.55
C CYS A 182 -10.39 10.60 -2.56
N TYR A 183 -10.59 9.47 -1.87
CA TYR A 183 -11.91 8.85 -1.69
C TYR A 183 -12.69 9.46 -0.53
N LEU A 184 -12.02 9.67 0.62
CA LEU A 184 -12.66 10.27 1.80
C LEU A 184 -13.22 11.67 1.52
N CYS A 185 -12.51 12.50 0.75
CA CYS A 185 -12.95 13.85 0.36
C CYS A 185 -14.19 13.89 -0.55
N LYS A 186 -14.70 12.75 -1.00
CA LYS A 186 -15.90 12.68 -1.84
C LYS A 186 -17.15 12.28 -1.06
N SER A 187 -17.01 11.63 0.09
CA SER A 187 -18.13 11.05 0.86
C SER A 187 -18.75 12.07 1.82
N LYS A 188 -20.08 12.17 1.90
CA LYS A 188 -20.74 12.92 2.98
C LYS A 188 -20.63 12.15 4.29
N LEU A 189 -20.80 10.83 4.25
CA LEU A 189 -20.73 9.99 5.44
C LEU A 189 -19.35 10.09 6.14
N SER A 190 -18.25 10.13 5.38
CA SER A 190 -16.89 10.30 5.94
C SER A 190 -16.75 11.59 6.76
N ALA A 191 -17.32 12.70 6.30
CA ALA A 191 -17.28 13.98 7.00
C ALA A 191 -17.98 13.95 8.36
N ASN A 192 -18.86 12.97 8.60
CA ASN A 192 -19.66 12.84 9.81
C ASN A 192 -19.15 11.75 10.77
N ILE A 193 -18.10 10.99 10.42
CA ILE A 193 -17.52 9.97 11.31
C ILE A 193 -16.51 10.63 12.27
N PHE A 194 -17.00 11.03 13.44
CA PHE A 194 -16.18 11.47 14.56
C PHE A 194 -15.69 10.26 15.39
N PRO A 195 -14.44 10.25 15.90
CA PRO A 195 -13.38 11.27 15.76
C PRO A 195 -12.46 11.06 14.54
N SER A 196 -12.61 9.95 13.81
CA SER A 196 -11.67 9.52 12.76
C SER A 196 -11.46 10.57 11.67
N MET A 197 -12.51 11.30 11.27
CA MET A 197 -12.38 12.34 10.25
C MET A 197 -11.42 13.47 10.65
N LEU A 198 -11.38 13.86 11.93
CA LEU A 198 -10.45 14.87 12.43
C LEU A 198 -9.04 14.31 12.57
N GLN A 199 -8.92 13.11 13.13
CA GLN A 199 -7.63 12.44 13.34
C GLN A 199 -6.86 12.35 12.02
N VAL A 200 -7.51 11.85 10.97
CA VAL A 200 -6.89 11.70 9.65
C VAL A 200 -6.57 13.06 9.01
N SER A 201 -7.47 14.05 9.12
CA SER A 201 -7.23 15.40 8.61
C SER A 201 -5.98 16.03 9.24
N PHE A 202 -5.85 15.95 10.56
CA PHE A 202 -4.73 16.50 11.30
C PHE A 202 -3.45 15.69 11.12
N ASP A 203 -3.52 14.37 11.01
CA ASP A 203 -2.36 13.54 10.65
C ASP A 203 -1.79 13.96 9.28
N CYS A 204 -2.64 14.25 8.28
CA CYS A 204 -2.18 14.76 6.98
C CYS A 204 -1.52 16.13 7.07
N LEU A 205 -2.02 17.02 7.93
CA LEU A 205 -1.56 18.41 8.04
C LEU A 205 -0.30 18.57 8.89
N TYR A 206 -0.21 17.87 10.02
CA TYR A 206 0.87 18.05 10.99
C TYR A 206 1.94 16.97 10.95
N SER A 207 1.75 15.89 10.19
CA SER A 207 2.79 14.87 10.09
C SER A 207 4.04 15.48 9.48
N HIS A 208 5.14 15.42 10.24
CA HIS A 208 6.50 15.78 9.80
C HIS A 208 6.95 14.96 8.58
N LYS A 209 6.27 13.85 8.30
CA LYS A 209 6.50 12.97 7.16
C LYS A 209 5.49 13.18 6.03
N ALA A 210 4.60 14.16 6.08
CA ALA A 210 3.66 14.41 5.01
C ALA A 210 4.30 15.25 3.90
N ASN A 211 4.06 14.87 2.64
CA ASN A 211 4.41 15.73 1.51
C ASN A 211 3.36 16.83 1.31
N VAL A 212 3.72 17.87 0.54
CA VAL A 212 2.84 19.02 0.26
C VAL A 212 1.51 18.59 -0.36
N ASN A 213 1.50 17.54 -1.18
CA ASN A 213 0.28 17.03 -1.81
C ASN A 213 -0.69 16.41 -0.79
N LEU A 214 -0.18 15.64 0.16
CA LEU A 214 -0.95 15.03 1.23
C LEU A 214 -1.46 16.09 2.22
N GLN A 215 -0.63 17.08 2.56
CA GLN A 215 -1.05 18.24 3.37
C GLN A 215 -2.18 19.01 2.68
N LYS A 216 -2.05 19.28 1.37
CA LYS A 216 -3.12 19.92 0.59
C LYS A 216 -4.40 19.10 0.61
N LYS A 217 -4.31 17.76 0.51
CA LYS A 217 -5.48 16.89 0.65
C LYS A 217 -6.09 16.89 2.04
N GLY A 218 -5.28 16.99 3.09
CA GLY A 218 -5.76 17.21 4.46
C GLY A 218 -6.56 18.51 4.58
N ALA A 219 -6.07 19.60 3.98
CA ALA A 219 -6.79 20.88 3.94
C ALA A 219 -8.09 20.79 3.12
N ASP A 220 -8.06 20.16 1.94
CA ASP A 220 -9.24 19.90 1.12
C ASP A 220 -10.30 19.13 1.95
N PHE A 221 -9.87 18.16 2.77
CA PHE A 221 -10.77 17.37 3.59
C PHE A 221 -11.38 18.18 4.74
N ILE A 222 -10.61 19.03 5.42
CA ILE A 222 -11.16 19.97 6.42
C ILE A 222 -12.21 20.87 5.79
N GLN A 223 -11.92 21.44 4.61
CA GLN A 223 -12.88 22.27 3.90
C GLN A 223 -14.15 21.47 3.56
N TRP A 224 -13.99 20.22 3.14
CA TRP A 224 -15.11 19.32 2.87
C TRP A 224 -15.95 19.04 4.12
N ILE A 225 -15.32 18.72 5.25
CA ILE A 225 -15.98 18.51 6.54
C ILE A 225 -16.83 19.73 6.91
N ILE A 226 -16.25 20.93 6.87
CA ILE A 226 -16.97 22.18 7.22
C ILE A 226 -18.19 22.40 6.31
N ARG A 227 -18.13 21.98 5.04
CA ARG A 227 -19.21 22.20 4.06
C ARG A 227 -20.28 21.12 4.04
N LYS A 228 -19.97 19.91 4.49
CA LYS A 228 -20.80 18.71 4.27
C LYS A 228 -21.18 17.96 5.54
N ALA A 229 -20.45 18.14 6.63
CA ALA A 229 -20.84 17.60 7.91
C ALA A 229 -22.13 18.26 8.41
N ASP A 230 -22.89 17.52 9.21
CA ASP A 230 -24.10 18.03 9.82
C ASP A 230 -23.75 19.10 10.88
N THR A 231 -24.63 20.09 11.05
CA THR A 231 -24.36 21.28 11.87
C THR A 231 -23.94 20.94 13.30
N SER A 232 -24.55 19.91 13.89
CA SER A 232 -24.21 19.41 15.24
C SER A 232 -22.77 18.93 15.36
N ILE A 233 -22.24 18.25 14.33
CA ILE A 233 -20.85 17.81 14.28
C ILE A 233 -19.93 19.02 14.14
N VAL A 234 -20.28 20.00 13.29
CA VAL A 234 -19.48 21.21 13.09
C VAL A 234 -19.38 22.04 14.36
N GLU A 235 -20.47 22.20 15.11
CA GLU A 235 -20.50 22.89 16.40
C GLU A 235 -19.62 22.18 17.44
N LEU A 236 -19.66 20.85 17.48
CA LEU A 236 -18.84 20.03 18.39
C LEU A 236 -17.34 20.21 18.12
N ILE A 237 -16.94 20.21 16.85
CA ILE A 237 -15.52 20.23 16.44
C ILE A 237 -14.96 21.63 16.21
N GLY A 238 -15.82 22.66 16.14
CA GLY A 238 -15.46 24.00 15.68
C GLY A 238 -14.28 24.60 16.43
N LYS A 239 -14.24 24.42 17.77
CA LYS A 239 -13.09 24.84 18.60
C LYS A 239 -11.81 24.10 18.21
N ALA A 240 -11.86 22.77 18.07
CA ALA A 240 -10.71 21.95 17.72
C ALA A 240 -10.16 22.30 16.33
N LEU A 241 -11.03 22.53 15.34
CA LEU A 241 -10.65 23.00 14.00
C LEU A 241 -10.00 24.38 14.06
N LEU A 242 -10.59 25.32 14.79
CA LEU A 242 -10.04 26.67 14.92
C LEU A 242 -8.63 26.64 15.54
N PHE A 243 -8.47 25.92 16.65
CA PHE A 243 -7.16 25.76 17.29
C PHE A 243 -6.14 25.10 16.38
N GLY A 244 -6.54 24.04 15.66
CA GLY A 244 -5.69 23.38 14.69
C GLY A 244 -5.22 24.34 13.58
N LEU A 245 -6.15 25.01 12.90
CA LEU A 245 -5.82 25.89 11.80
C LEU A 245 -4.98 27.10 12.26
N LEU A 246 -5.27 27.67 13.44
CA LEU A 246 -4.47 28.74 14.02
C LEU A 246 -3.02 28.32 14.29
N LYS A 247 -2.81 27.07 14.73
CA LYS A 247 -1.45 26.51 14.90
C LYS A 247 -0.67 26.51 13.59
N ILE A 248 -1.29 26.04 12.50
CA ILE A 248 -0.66 26.02 11.16
C ILE A 248 -0.30 27.43 10.70
N ILE A 249 -1.19 28.40 10.88
CA ILE A 249 -0.94 29.79 10.48
C ILE A 249 0.24 30.38 11.27
N LYS A 250 0.33 30.10 12.58
CA LYS A 250 1.45 30.54 13.41
C LYS A 250 2.76 29.91 12.97
N GLU A 251 2.80 28.58 12.80
CA GLU A 251 3.99 27.84 12.35
C GLU A 251 4.47 28.34 10.97
N THR A 252 3.54 28.54 10.02
CA THR A 252 3.86 29.05 8.67
C THR A 252 4.47 30.46 8.72
N ARG A 253 3.96 31.35 9.60
CA ARG A 253 4.51 32.70 9.77
C ARG A 253 5.91 32.67 10.39
N ILE A 254 6.12 31.82 11.38
CA ILE A 254 7.41 31.62 12.03
C ILE A 254 8.44 31.07 11.03
N GLU A 255 8.07 30.09 10.22
CA GLU A 255 8.96 29.51 9.22
C GLU A 255 9.38 30.51 8.13
N LYS A 256 8.43 31.32 7.63
CA LYS A 256 8.74 32.44 6.73
C LYS A 256 9.70 33.44 7.36
N PHE A 257 9.49 33.79 8.63
CA PHE A 257 10.38 34.70 9.36
C PHE A 257 11.79 34.12 9.54
N ASN A 258 11.91 32.85 9.90
CA ASN A 258 13.20 32.16 10.03
C ASN A 258 13.94 32.03 8.70
N ASN A 259 13.23 31.82 7.59
CA ASN A 259 13.83 31.81 6.26
C ASN A 259 14.39 33.18 5.88
N LEU A 260 13.65 34.26 6.16
CA LEU A 260 14.13 35.63 5.94
C LEU A 260 15.37 35.95 6.78
N LEU A 261 15.42 35.49 8.03
CA LEU A 261 16.61 35.64 8.88
C LEU A 261 17.83 34.90 8.31
N ARG A 262 17.66 33.65 7.86
CA ARG A 262 18.74 32.88 7.23
C ARG A 262 19.23 33.51 5.93
N GLU A 263 18.33 34.03 5.10
CA GLU A 263 18.71 34.78 3.88
C GLU A 263 19.48 36.05 4.23
N GLN A 264 19.11 36.76 5.29
CA GLN A 264 19.85 37.93 5.77
C GLN A 264 21.23 37.55 6.32
N GLU A 265 21.36 36.46 7.08
CA GLU A 265 22.65 35.97 7.60
C GLU A 265 23.58 35.52 6.46
N ILE A 266 23.07 34.81 5.45
CA ILE A 266 23.86 34.40 4.27
C ILE A 266 24.34 35.64 3.50
N ASN A 267 23.45 36.62 3.29
CA ASN A 267 23.80 37.85 2.59
C ASN A 267 24.79 38.72 3.37
N GLN A 268 24.72 38.74 4.71
CA GLN A 268 25.72 39.39 5.57
C GLN A 268 27.07 38.64 5.53
N THR A 269 27.07 37.31 5.52
CA THR A 269 28.30 36.51 5.41
C THR A 269 28.99 36.69 4.05
N LEU A 270 28.22 36.93 2.97
CA LEU A 270 28.75 37.29 1.65
C LEU A 270 29.30 38.73 1.59
N LEU A 271 28.75 39.66 2.38
CA LEU A 271 29.25 41.04 2.53
C LEU A 271 30.54 41.13 3.37
N PHE A 272 30.81 40.15 4.24
CA PHE A 272 32.00 40.09 5.11
C PHE A 272 33.09 39.12 4.63
N LYS A 273 33.17 38.78 3.33
CA LYS A 273 34.43 38.22 2.80
C LYS A 273 35.50 39.31 2.83
N PRO A 274 36.58 39.19 3.62
CA PRO A 274 37.65 40.18 3.59
C PRO A 274 38.33 40.10 2.22
N PHE A 275 38.43 41.25 1.56
CA PHE A 275 39.35 41.44 0.43
C PHE A 275 40.79 41.25 0.92
N TYR A 276 41.25 40.00 1.01
CA TYR A 276 42.67 39.70 0.86
C TYR A 276 42.87 39.06 -0.50
N GLY A 277 43.35 39.90 -1.41
CA GLY A 277 43.71 39.54 -2.76
C GLY A 277 44.87 38.54 -2.80
N SER A 278 44.74 37.68 -3.80
CA SER A 278 45.80 36.94 -4.48
C SER A 278 47.14 37.68 -4.47
N SER A 279 48.16 37.10 -3.83
CA SER A 279 49.54 37.34 -4.22
C SER A 279 49.88 36.30 -5.29
N GLY A 280 49.95 36.75 -6.54
CA GLY A 280 50.24 35.94 -7.70
C GLY A 280 51.74 35.72 -7.95
N LEU A 281 52.00 34.65 -8.71
CA LEU A 281 53.06 34.46 -9.71
C LEU A 281 54.49 34.18 -9.22
N LEU A 282 55.01 32.98 -9.54
CA LEU A 282 55.98 32.77 -10.64
C LEU A 282 56.34 31.28 -10.84
N ILE A 283 55.81 30.74 -11.94
CA ILE A 283 56.39 29.87 -12.99
C ILE A 283 57.76 29.17 -12.74
N HIS A 284 57.77 27.86 -13.00
CA HIS A 284 58.70 27.06 -13.85
C HIS A 284 59.52 25.91 -13.23
N ASN A 285 59.43 24.79 -13.95
CA ASN A 285 60.06 23.47 -13.87
C ASN A 285 61.57 23.40 -13.51
N SER A 286 61.97 22.37 -12.76
CA SER A 286 62.94 21.35 -13.22
C SER A 286 62.97 20.11 -12.30
N TRP A 287 62.88 18.92 -12.90
CA TRP A 287 63.47 17.69 -12.35
C TRP A 287 64.92 17.58 -12.88
N GLU A 288 65.72 16.67 -12.29
CA GLU A 288 67.18 16.40 -12.48
C GLU A 288 68.05 17.21 -11.50
N GLY A 289 68.93 16.68 -10.65
CA GLY A 289 69.54 15.37 -10.44
C GLY A 289 70.98 15.61 -9.91
N ILE A 290 71.50 14.73 -9.04
CA ILE A 290 72.92 14.58 -8.64
C ILE A 290 73.40 15.69 -7.65
N ILE A 291 73.90 15.46 -6.42
CA ILE A 291 74.73 14.41 -5.77
C ILE A 291 74.18 14.13 -4.37
#